data_AF-A0A0Q7TJI8-F1
#
_entry.id   AF-A0A0Q7TJI8-F1
#
_cell.length_a   1.000
_cell.length_b   1.000
_cell.length_c   1.000
_cell.angle_alpha   90.00
_cell.angle_beta   90.00
_cell.angle_gamma   90.00
#
_symmetry.space_group_name_H-M   'P 1'
#
loop_
_entity.id
_entity.type
_entity.pdbx_description
1 polymer ?
#
loop_
_entity_poly.entity_id
_entity_poly.type
_entity_poly.pdbx_seq_one_letter_code
_entity_poly.pdbx_strand_id
1 'polypeptide(L)'
;MTDPIATLRSLFVERCRDDVRDIRRLRERSDMDGLCAIVHRLAGAAGSFGFPDISRAALIVDQHIRYDHEIPEADMERLLALLVELSTATASPPVKGPSTGIG
;
A
#
# COMPACT_ATOMS: atom_id res chain seq x y z
N MET A 1 24.06 2.97 -11.94
CA MET A 1 24.05 2.96 -10.47
C MET A 1 22.59 2.88 -10.06
N THR A 2 22.14 1.73 -9.57
CA THR A 2 20.73 1.50 -9.21
C THR A 2 20.41 2.34 -7.98
N ASP A 3 19.37 3.16 -8.05
CA ASP A 3 18.89 3.93 -6.91
C ASP A 3 18.24 2.96 -5.90
N PRO A 4 18.85 2.73 -4.72
CA PRO A 4 18.34 1.77 -3.75
C PRO A 4 16.91 2.10 -3.28
N ILE A 5 16.57 3.39 -3.25
CA ILE A 5 15.24 3.88 -2.87
C ILE A 5 14.23 3.53 -3.97
N ALA A 6 14.62 3.59 -5.24
CA ALA A 6 13.75 3.17 -6.34
C ALA A 6 13.42 1.67 -6.28
N THR A 7 14.38 0.82 -5.92
CA THR A 7 14.14 -0.62 -5.72
C THR A 7 13.22 -0.87 -4.53
N LEU A 8 13.47 -0.23 -3.39
CA LEU A 8 12.60 -0.35 -2.21
C LEU A 8 11.18 0.13 -2.47
N ARG A 9 11.02 1.21 -3.24
CA ARG A 9 9.71 1.70 -3.67
C ARG A 9 8.98 0.69 -4.54
N SER A 10 9.66 0.01 -5.46
CA SER A 10 9.05 -1.05 -6.28
C SER A 10 8.54 -2.21 -5.40
N LEU A 11 9.35 -2.67 -4.45
CA LEU A 11 8.96 -3.72 -3.51
C LEU A 11 7.79 -3.30 -2.62
N PHE A 12 7.75 -2.03 -2.20
CA PHE A 12 6.62 -1.48 -1.46
C PHE A 12 5.33 -1.55 -2.28
N VAL A 13 5.37 -1.15 -3.55
CA VAL A 13 4.20 -1.18 -4.43
C VAL A 13 3.70 -2.61 -4.68
N GLU A 14 4.61 -3.57 -4.91
CA GLU A 14 4.24 -4.98 -5.03
C GLU A 14 3.55 -5.46 -3.75
N ARG A 15 4.09 -5.10 -2.59
CA ARG A 15 3.52 -5.47 -1.29
C ARG A 15 2.17 -4.82 -1.00
N CYS A 16 1.92 -3.60 -1.49
CA CYS A 16 0.59 -2.96 -1.35
C CYS A 16 -0.54 -3.82 -1.94
N ARG A 17 -0.24 -4.63 -2.98
CA ARG A 17 -1.22 -5.56 -3.55
C ARG A 17 -1.61 -6.67 -2.58
N ASP A 18 -0.63 -7.20 -1.85
CA ASP A 18 -0.87 -8.20 -0.81
C ASP A 18 -1.54 -7.57 0.41
N ASP A 19 -1.14 -6.36 0.79
CA ASP A 19 -1.76 -5.60 1.88
C ASP A 19 -3.27 -5.40 1.66
N VAL A 20 -3.71 -5.09 0.43
CA VAL A 20 -5.14 -4.97 0.10
C VAL A 20 -5.90 -6.27 0.38
N ARG A 21 -5.30 -7.42 0.03
CA ARG A 21 -5.93 -8.73 0.25
C ARG A 21 -5.98 -9.06 1.74
N ASP A 22 -4.90 -8.79 2.45
CA ASP A 22 -4.78 -9.08 3.88
C ASP A 22 -5.71 -8.17 4.70
N ILE A 23 -5.77 -6.86 4.41
CA ILE A 23 -6.70 -5.93 5.06
C ILE A 23 -8.15 -6.42 4.92
N ARG A 24 -8.57 -6.84 3.71
CA ARG A 24 -9.92 -7.36 3.49
C ARG A 24 -10.19 -8.61 4.32
N ARG A 25 -9.26 -9.56 4.31
CA ARG A 25 -9.37 -10.82 5.06
C ARG A 25 -9.40 -10.61 6.57
N LEU A 26 -8.58 -9.69 7.08
CA LEU A 26 -8.52 -9.36 8.51
C LEU A 26 -9.80 -8.69 8.97
N ARG A 27 -10.39 -7.80 8.16
CA ARG A 27 -11.70 -7.21 8.42
C ARG A 27 -12.82 -8.26 8.49
N GLU A 28 -12.86 -9.20 7.54
CA GLU A 28 -13.83 -10.30 7.53
C GLU A 28 -13.72 -11.18 8.78
N ARG A 29 -12.52 -11.30 9.35
CA ARG A 29 -12.24 -12.07 10.56
C ARG A 29 -12.35 -11.27 11.86
N SER A 30 -12.64 -9.98 11.76
CA SER A 30 -12.59 -9.03 12.88
C SER A 30 -11.25 -9.05 13.64
N ASP A 31 -10.15 -9.34 12.93
CA ASP A 31 -8.79 -9.38 13.49
C ASP A 31 -8.18 -7.98 13.48
N MET A 32 -8.46 -7.23 14.55
CA MET A 32 -8.02 -5.84 14.69
C MET A 32 -6.52 -5.71 14.95
N ASP A 33 -5.91 -6.69 15.61
CA ASP A 33 -4.46 -6.70 15.89
C ASP A 33 -3.67 -6.85 14.59
N GLY A 34 -4.06 -7.80 13.73
CA GLY A 34 -3.46 -7.96 12.40
C GLY A 34 -3.69 -6.73 11.52
N LEU A 35 -4.88 -6.13 11.59
CA LEU A 35 -5.18 -4.91 10.84
C LEU A 35 -4.30 -3.74 11.30
N CYS A 36 -4.16 -3.57 12.62
CA CYS A 36 -3.31 -2.57 13.25
C CYS A 36 -1.88 -2.65 12.73
N ALA A 37 -1.29 -3.85 12.71
CA ALA A 37 0.08 -4.06 12.24
C ALA A 37 0.28 -3.61 10.78
N ILE A 38 -0.70 -3.86 9.91
CA ILE A 38 -0.62 -3.44 8.50
C ILE A 38 -0.76 -1.92 8.37
N VAL A 39 -1.77 -1.32 9.00
CA VAL A 39 -2.02 0.13 8.87
C VAL A 39 -0.91 0.95 9.53
N HIS A 40 -0.38 0.50 10.66
CA HIS A 40 0.75 1.12 11.33
C HIS A 40 1.99 1.15 10.43
N ARG A 41 2.28 0.01 9.78
CA ARG A 41 3.40 -0.10 8.84
C ARG A 41 3.19 0.80 7.62
N LEU A 42 1.98 0.85 7.07
CA LEU A 42 1.66 1.72 5.93
C LEU A 42 1.80 3.20 6.28
N ALA A 43 1.34 3.60 7.47
CA ALA A 43 1.47 4.97 7.96
C ALA A 43 2.94 5.41 8.01
N GLY A 44 3.83 4.55 8.52
CA GLY A 44 5.26 4.84 8.60
C GLY A 44 6.01 4.74 7.26
N ALA A 45 5.79 3.67 6.50
CA ALA A 45 6.58 3.38 5.30
C ALA A 45 6.18 4.22 4.09
N ALA A 46 4.88 4.49 3.89
CA ALA A 46 4.39 5.18 2.71
C ALA A 46 4.96 6.62 2.60
N GLY A 47 5.12 7.31 3.73
CA GLY A 47 5.71 8.65 3.78
C GLY A 47 7.17 8.66 3.32
N SER A 48 7.97 7.67 3.74
CA SER A 48 9.38 7.54 3.34
C SER A 48 9.57 7.23 1.85
N PHE A 49 8.59 6.59 1.21
CA PHE A 49 8.64 6.23 -0.20
C PHE A 49 7.97 7.24 -1.15
N GLY A 50 7.46 8.36 -0.60
CA GLY A 50 6.87 9.44 -1.39
C GLY A 50 5.37 9.29 -1.65
N PHE A 51 4.64 8.56 -0.80
CA PHE A 51 3.20 8.37 -0.88
C PHE A 51 2.47 8.98 0.35
N PRO A 52 2.46 10.32 0.47
CA PRO A 52 1.91 11.00 1.65
C PRO A 52 0.41 10.78 1.84
N ASP A 53 -0.36 10.62 0.77
CA ASP A 53 -1.81 10.36 0.86
C ASP A 53 -2.10 8.98 1.47
N ILE A 54 -1.32 7.95 1.10
CA ILE A 54 -1.41 6.61 1.69
C ILE A 54 -1.00 6.65 3.15
N SER A 55 0.09 7.35 3.46
CA SER A 55 0.56 7.53 4.84
C SER A 55 -0.52 8.17 5.72
N ARG A 56 -1.16 9.24 5.22
CA ARG A 56 -2.23 9.95 5.93
C ARG A 56 -3.48 9.08 6.12
N ALA A 57 -3.94 8.40 5.07
CA ALA A 57 -5.10 7.53 5.15
C ALA A 57 -4.86 6.35 6.12
N ALA A 58 -3.68 5.73 6.07
CA ALA A 58 -3.30 4.67 6.97
C ALA A 58 -3.21 5.14 8.42
N LEU A 59 -2.68 6.35 8.65
CA LEU A 59 -2.61 6.95 9.99
C LEU A 59 -4.00 7.21 10.60
N ILE A 60 -4.98 7.63 9.79
CA ILE A 60 -6.36 7.82 10.26
C ILE A 60 -6.91 6.48 10.77
N VAL A 61 -6.80 5.42 9.96
CA VAL A 61 -7.26 4.07 10.34
C VAL A 61 -6.49 3.53 11.56
N ASP A 62 -5.17 3.71 11.62
CA ASP A 62 -4.32 3.34 12.77
C ASP A 62 -4.80 4.01 14.06
N GLN A 63 -5.14 5.31 13.99
CA GLN A 63 -5.68 6.05 15.13
C GLN A 63 -7.04 5.52 15.59
N HIS A 64 -7.94 5.18 14.68
CA HIS A 64 -9.23 4.57 15.05
C HIS A 64 -9.01 3.27 15.83
N ILE A 65 -8.14 2.39 15.34
CA ILE A 65 -7.84 1.12 16.04
C ILE A 65 -7.16 1.38 17.39
N ARG A 66 -6.17 2.28 17.43
CA ARG A 66 -5.39 2.59 18.64
C ARG A 66 -6.24 3.19 19.77
N TYR A 67 -7.24 3.98 19.43
CA TYR A 67 -8.14 4.61 20.40
C TYR A 67 -9.43 3.82 20.62
N ASP A 68 -9.52 2.58 20.11
CA ASP A 68 -10.70 1.72 20.22
C ASP A 68 -11.98 2.40 19.70
N HIS A 69 -11.83 3.16 18.62
CA HIS A 69 -12.93 3.81 17.93
C HIS A 69 -13.41 2.96 16.75
N GLU A 70 -14.70 3.07 16.43
CA GLU A 70 -15.23 2.57 15.17
C GLU A 70 -14.44 3.17 14.01
N ILE A 71 -14.04 2.33 13.06
CA ILE A 71 -13.38 2.74 11.82
C ILE A 71 -14.49 3.08 10.81
N PRO A 72 -14.65 4.35 10.41
CA PRO A 72 -15.63 4.71 9.39
C PRO A 72 -15.34 3.96 8.09
N GLU A 73 -16.40 3.43 7.46
CA GLU A 73 -16.25 2.67 6.21
C GLU A 73 -15.55 3.51 5.13
N ALA A 74 -15.88 4.80 5.05
CA ALA A 74 -15.25 5.74 4.13
C ALA A 74 -13.72 5.86 4.30
N ASP A 75 -13.20 5.83 5.53
CA ASP A 75 -11.75 5.92 5.78
C ASP A 75 -11.04 4.64 5.34
N MET A 76 -11.65 3.48 5.60
CA MET A 76 -11.15 2.19 5.14
C MET A 76 -11.19 2.08 3.62
N GLU A 77 -12.31 2.46 2.99
CA GLU A 77 -12.45 2.48 1.53
C GLU A 77 -11.44 3.42 0.89
N ARG A 78 -11.18 4.59 1.51
CA ARG A 78 -10.19 5.55 1.02
C ARG A 78 -8.79 4.95 1.05
N LEU A 79 -8.40 4.29 2.14
CA LEU A 79 -7.11 3.61 2.24
C LEU A 79 -6.98 2.51 1.17
N LEU A 80 -7.99 1.64 1.05
CA LEU A 80 -7.99 0.56 0.06
C LEU A 80 -7.93 1.09 -1.38
N ALA A 81 -8.66 2.15 -1.70
CA ALA A 81 -8.64 2.77 -3.03
C ALA A 81 -7.24 3.27 -3.40
N LEU A 82 -6.55 3.96 -2.47
CA LEU A 82 -5.19 4.45 -2.70
C LEU A 82 -4.17 3.32 -2.90
N LEU A 83 -4.28 2.23 -2.13
CA LEU A 83 -3.40 1.07 -2.29
C LEU A 83 -3.64 0.36 -3.64
N VAL A 84 -4.90 0.22 -4.05
CA VAL A 84 -5.27 -0.34 -5.36
C VAL A 84 -4.75 0.54 -6.50
N GLU A 85 -4.97 1.85 -6.42
CA GLU A 85 -4.49 2.82 -7.41
C GLU A 85 -2.97 2.72 -7.57
N LEU A 86 -2.23 2.71 -6.46
CA LEU A 86 -0.77 2.58 -6.48
C LEU A 86 -0.30 1.26 -7.12
N SER A 87 -0.96 0.15 -6.75
CA SER A 87 -0.61 -1.19 -7.27
C SER A 87 -0.95 -1.38 -8.75
N THR A 88 -1.93 -0.63 -9.29
CA THR A 88 -2.36 -0.72 -10.68
C THR A 88 -1.63 0.28 -11.59
N ALA A 89 -1.27 1.46 -11.07
CA ALA A 89 -0.50 2.46 -11.81
C ALA A 89 0.89 1.97 -12.24
N THR A 90 1.49 1.07 -11.46
CA THR A 90 2.79 0.44 -11.76
C THR A 90 2.67 -0.84 -12.58
N ALA A 91 1.45 -1.36 -12.79
CA ALA A 91 1.18 -2.51 -13.65
C ALA A 91 1.21 -2.18 -15.15
N SER A 92 1.61 -0.96 -15.54
CA SER A 92 2.02 -0.71 -16.92
C SER A 92 3.25 -1.59 -17.22
N PRO A 93 3.17 -2.49 -18.21
CA PRO A 93 4.21 -3.48 -18.44
C PRO A 93 5.55 -2.81 -18.71
N PRO A 94 6.69 -3.48 -18.41
CA PRO A 94 7.98 -3.00 -18.89
C PRO A 94 7.87 -2.85 -20.40
N VAL A 95 8.04 -1.62 -20.90
CA VAL A 95 8.37 -1.37 -22.30
C VAL A 95 9.57 -2.26 -22.62
N LYS A 96 9.36 -3.35 -23.36
CA LYS A 96 10.42 -3.99 -24.12
C LYS A 96 10.84 -2.99 -25.21
N GLY A 97 11.68 -2.03 -24.83
CA GLY A 97 12.53 -1.27 -25.74
C GLY A 97 13.61 -2.17 -26.33
N PRO A 98 14.19 -1.77 -27.47
CA PRO A 98 14.32 -2.62 -28.65
C PRO A 98 15.50 -3.60 -28.55
N SER A 99 15.26 -4.87 -28.84
CA SER A 99 16.33 -5.75 -29.34
C SER A 99 16.43 -5.57 -30.86
N THR A 100 17.18 -4.54 -31.26
CA THR A 100 17.86 -4.50 -32.54
C THR A 100 18.86 -5.66 -32.61
N GLY A 101 18.86 -6.40 -33.71
CA GLY A 101 19.96 -7.32 -34.05
C GLY A 101 19.51 -8.48 -34.92
N ILE A 102 19.57 -8.31 -36.23
CA ILE A 102 20.51 -8.97 -37.18
C ILE A 102 19.97 -10.26 -37.81
N GLY A 103 19.78 -10.21 -39.13
CA GLY A 103 19.39 -11.32 -40.01
C GLY A 103 18.78 -10.81 -41.30
#